data_AF-A0A517MJA9-F1
#
_entry.id   AF-A0A517MJA9-F1
#
_cell.length_a   1.000
_cell.length_b   1.000
_cell.length_c   1.000
_cell.angle_alpha   90.00
_cell.angle_beta   90.00
_cell.angle_gamma   90.00
#
_symmetry.space_group_name_H-M   'P 1'
#
loop_
_entity.id
_entity.type
_entity.pdbx_description
1 polymer ?
#
loop_
_entity_poly.entity_id
_entity_poly.type
_entity_poly.pdbx_seq_one_letter_code
_entity_poly.pdbx_strand_id
1 'polypeptide(L)'
;MPEITFPVLKKQLPPAMVEVISATPLSPLDAGDAVESIAKYIAVNGDLERSAEWNSLQIDLVCSGLWLLAGELDRSHDISQSIKTPEGSFLHGIMHRREGDFGNSKYWFRQVGPHAVYAQIAQAGGGVPEELQADGALDPYAFVDACQSAVRGKSNARPLEQIQWNEWQALMADILPSE
;
A
#
# COMPACT_ATOMS: atom_id res chain seq x y z
N MET A 1 -16.29 -6.35 0.19
CA MET A 1 -14.95 -5.85 0.59
C MET A 1 -13.91 -6.57 -0.23
N PRO A 2 -12.76 -5.94 -0.52
CA PRO A 2 -11.65 -6.61 -1.20
C PRO A 2 -11.13 -7.80 -0.39
N GLU A 3 -10.70 -8.84 -1.08
CA GLU A 3 -10.15 -10.05 -0.46
C GLU A 3 -8.64 -9.88 -0.22
N ILE A 4 -8.15 -10.36 0.93
CA ILE A 4 -6.72 -10.56 1.16
C ILE A 4 -6.26 -11.80 0.40
N THR A 5 -5.48 -11.59 -0.67
CA THR A 5 -5.01 -12.62 -1.61
C THR A 5 -3.60 -13.13 -1.30
N PHE A 6 -2.84 -12.43 -0.45
CA PHE A 6 -1.50 -12.83 -0.02
C PHE A 6 -1.59 -13.68 1.26
N PRO A 7 -1.36 -15.01 1.21
CA PRO A 7 -1.59 -15.89 2.36
C PRO A 7 -0.73 -15.55 3.58
N VAL A 8 0.48 -15.04 3.36
CA VAL A 8 1.41 -14.63 4.44
C VAL A 8 0.78 -13.59 5.35
N LEU A 9 -0.04 -12.67 4.83
CA LEU A 9 -0.72 -11.66 5.64
C LEU A 9 -1.69 -12.29 6.63
N LYS A 10 -2.48 -13.28 6.21
CA LYS A 10 -3.40 -14.00 7.10
C LYS A 10 -2.67 -14.83 8.16
N LYS A 11 -1.44 -15.27 7.87
CA LYS A 11 -0.64 -16.09 8.78
C LYS A 11 0.12 -15.26 9.81
N GLN A 12 0.64 -14.10 9.40
CA GLN A 12 1.58 -13.33 10.23
C GLN A 12 0.97 -12.10 10.87
N LEU A 13 -0.09 -11.52 10.31
CA LEU A 13 -0.77 -10.40 10.97
C LEU A 13 -1.62 -10.90 12.14
N PRO A 14 -1.75 -10.12 13.23
CA PRO A 14 -2.68 -10.42 14.31
C PRO A 14 -4.11 -10.66 13.78
N PRO A 15 -4.86 -11.65 14.29
CA PRO A 15 -6.20 -11.97 13.79
C PRO A 15 -7.16 -10.76 13.79
N ALA A 16 -7.09 -9.92 14.83
CA ALA A 16 -7.87 -8.69 14.91
C ALA A 16 -7.51 -7.69 13.80
N MET A 17 -6.22 -7.58 13.46
CA MET A 17 -5.77 -6.75 12.34
C MET A 17 -6.32 -7.26 11.00
N VAL A 18 -6.24 -8.57 10.76
CA VAL A 18 -6.77 -9.21 9.54
C VAL A 18 -8.27 -8.95 9.40
N GLU A 19 -9.03 -9.02 10.49
CA GLU A 19 -10.47 -8.73 10.50
C GLU A 19 -10.76 -7.29 10.09
N VAL A 20 -10.08 -6.31 10.70
CA VAL A 20 -10.28 -4.89 10.39
C VAL A 20 -9.86 -4.56 8.95
N ILE A 21 -8.74 -5.11 8.48
CA ILE A 21 -8.29 -4.96 7.09
C ILE A 21 -9.34 -5.55 6.13
N SER A 22 -9.83 -6.77 6.39
CA SER A 22 -10.81 -7.44 5.53
C SER A 22 -12.17 -6.73 5.47
N ALA A 23 -12.50 -5.93 6.49
CA ALA A 23 -13.70 -5.12 6.54
C ALA A 23 -13.54 -3.74 5.84
N THR A 24 -12.34 -3.37 5.42
CA THR A 24 -12.04 -2.06 4.81
C THR A 24 -12.41 -2.08 3.32
N PRO A 25 -13.11 -1.05 2.78
CA PRO A 25 -13.35 -0.94 1.35
C PRO A 25 -12.05 -0.79 0.56
N LEU A 26 -12.08 -0.94 -0.78
CA LEU A 26 -10.92 -0.54 -1.58
C LEU A 26 -10.67 0.94 -1.37
N SER A 27 -9.41 1.31 -1.11
CA SER A 27 -9.00 2.71 -1.06
C SER A 27 -9.19 3.36 -2.43
N PRO A 28 -9.78 4.56 -2.49
CA PRO A 28 -9.87 5.30 -3.73
C PRO A 28 -8.49 5.71 -4.24
N LEU A 29 -8.43 6.15 -5.49
CA LEU A 29 -7.19 6.62 -6.12
C LEU A 29 -6.74 7.99 -5.64
N ASP A 30 -7.60 8.71 -4.92
CA ASP A 30 -7.31 9.98 -4.27
C ASP A 30 -7.28 9.81 -2.74
N ALA A 31 -7.31 10.93 -2.01
CA ALA A 31 -7.28 10.95 -0.56
C ALA A 31 -8.45 10.18 0.06
N GLY A 32 -9.62 10.21 -0.58
CA GLY A 32 -10.83 9.61 -0.05
C GLY A 32 -11.26 10.17 1.30
N ASP A 33 -12.19 9.44 1.93
CA ASP A 33 -12.59 9.66 3.32
C ASP A 33 -11.81 8.74 4.26
N ALA A 34 -11.70 9.14 5.53
CA ALA A 34 -11.06 8.34 6.55
C ALA A 34 -11.85 7.05 6.84
N VAL A 35 -11.15 5.93 7.00
CA VAL A 35 -11.70 4.65 7.44
C VAL A 35 -11.49 4.52 8.95
N GLU A 36 -12.49 4.95 9.71
CA GLU A 36 -12.42 5.02 11.18
C GLU A 36 -12.07 3.69 11.86
N SER A 37 -12.45 2.55 11.29
CA SER A 37 -12.18 1.24 11.89
C SER A 37 -10.68 0.94 11.97
N ILE A 38 -9.93 1.26 10.92
CA ILE A 38 -8.47 1.09 10.90
C ILE A 38 -7.82 2.11 11.85
N ALA A 39 -8.24 3.38 11.79
CA ALA A 39 -7.70 4.42 12.67
C ALA A 39 -7.91 4.10 14.16
N LYS A 40 -9.10 3.60 14.53
CA LYS A 40 -9.40 3.14 15.90
C LYS A 40 -8.57 1.93 16.29
N TYR A 41 -8.37 0.98 15.36
CA TYR A 41 -7.53 -0.19 15.60
C TYR A 41 -6.10 0.22 15.95
N ILE A 42 -5.48 1.10 15.16
CA ILE A 42 -4.10 1.58 15.43
C ILE A 42 -4.05 2.36 16.76
N ALA A 43 -5.06 3.19 17.06
CA ALA A 43 -5.09 3.97 18.29
C ALA A 43 -5.19 3.12 19.56
N VAL A 44 -5.91 1.99 19.49
CA VAL A 44 -6.03 1.03 20.60
C VAL A 44 -4.79 0.13 20.68
N ASN A 45 -4.27 -0.28 19.54
CA ASN A 45 -3.15 -1.20 19.40
C ASN A 45 -1.93 -0.44 18.88
N GLY A 46 -1.43 0.51 19.68
CA GLY A 46 -0.38 1.45 19.25
C GLY A 46 0.97 0.80 18.88
N ASP A 47 1.23 -0.43 19.37
CA ASP A 47 2.36 -1.28 18.97
C ASP A 47 1.95 -2.35 17.94
N LEU A 48 0.75 -2.23 17.37
CA LEU A 48 0.14 -3.14 16.41
C LEU A 48 0.00 -4.58 16.93
N GLU A 49 -0.14 -4.75 18.26
CA GLU A 49 -0.11 -6.06 18.91
C GLU A 49 1.17 -6.82 18.53
N ARG A 50 2.31 -6.10 18.51
CA ARG A 50 3.62 -6.59 18.09
C ARG A 50 3.83 -8.04 18.50
N SER A 51 3.97 -8.92 17.51
CA SER A 51 4.55 -10.24 17.76
C SER A 51 6.03 -10.09 18.10
N ALA A 52 6.59 -10.96 18.94
CA ALA A 52 8.02 -10.94 19.28
C ALA A 52 8.96 -11.04 18.05
N GLU A 53 8.40 -11.34 16.87
CA GLU A 53 9.09 -11.59 15.61
C GLU A 53 9.33 -10.32 14.79
N TRP A 54 8.54 -9.24 15.00
CA TRP A 54 8.72 -8.00 14.24
C TRP A 54 9.72 -7.07 14.92
N ASN A 55 10.63 -6.49 14.13
CA ASN A 55 11.53 -5.44 14.58
C ASN A 55 10.87 -4.04 14.48
N SER A 56 11.50 -3.02 15.07
CA SER A 56 10.94 -1.66 15.11
C SER A 56 10.70 -1.06 13.72
N LEU A 57 11.60 -1.30 12.76
CA LEU A 57 11.44 -0.81 11.39
C LEU A 57 10.21 -1.45 10.71
N GLN A 58 9.99 -2.75 10.90
CA GLN A 58 8.82 -3.43 10.35
C GLN A 58 7.52 -2.88 10.95
N ILE A 59 7.51 -2.58 12.25
CA ILE A 59 6.35 -1.97 12.92
C ILE A 59 6.04 -0.61 12.31
N ASP A 60 7.06 0.25 12.12
CA ASP A 60 6.87 1.57 11.53
C ASP A 60 6.35 1.47 10.09
N LEU A 61 6.91 0.56 9.28
CA LEU A 61 6.47 0.31 7.91
C LEU A 61 5.01 -0.20 7.85
N VAL A 62 4.65 -1.17 8.69
CA VAL A 62 3.27 -1.69 8.76
C VAL A 62 2.32 -0.59 9.26
N CYS A 63 2.73 0.20 10.25
CA CYS A 63 1.94 1.32 10.77
C CYS A 63 1.67 2.37 9.68
N SER A 64 2.69 2.77 8.93
CA SER A 64 2.54 3.66 7.77
C SER A 64 1.61 3.07 6.71
N GLY A 65 1.73 1.76 6.42
CA GLY A 65 0.83 1.05 5.53
C GLY A 65 -0.62 1.05 6.02
N LEU A 66 -0.87 0.83 7.30
CA LEU A 66 -2.22 0.87 7.87
C LEU A 66 -2.82 2.28 7.83
N TRP A 67 -2.04 3.33 8.07
CA TRP A 67 -2.52 4.71 7.91
C TRP A 67 -2.92 5.05 6.46
N LEU A 68 -2.26 4.45 5.46
CA LEU A 68 -2.75 4.53 4.07
C LEU A 68 -4.15 3.91 3.95
N LEU A 69 -4.36 2.69 4.44
CA LEU A 69 -5.69 2.06 4.41
C LEU A 69 -6.75 2.85 5.20
N ALA A 70 -6.33 3.52 6.27
CA ALA A 70 -7.18 4.41 7.06
C ALA A 70 -7.58 5.69 6.31
N GLY A 71 -7.00 6.00 5.15
CA GLY A 71 -7.21 7.28 4.46
C GLY A 71 -6.52 8.47 5.12
N GLU A 72 -5.71 8.24 6.16
CA GLU A 72 -5.01 9.28 6.93
C GLU A 72 -3.61 9.49 6.35
N LEU A 73 -3.54 10.17 5.20
CA LEU A 73 -2.31 10.31 4.42
C LEU A 73 -1.19 11.03 5.20
N ASP A 74 -1.51 12.09 5.95
CA ASP A 74 -0.52 12.84 6.75
C ASP A 74 0.18 11.94 7.79
N ARG A 75 -0.58 11.06 8.46
CA ARG A 75 -0.01 10.13 9.45
C ARG A 75 0.90 9.09 8.79
N SER A 76 0.53 8.63 7.59
CA SER A 76 1.39 7.73 6.82
C SER A 76 2.66 8.44 6.34
N HIS A 77 2.53 9.69 5.91
CA HIS A 77 3.63 10.54 5.45
C HIS A 77 4.64 10.80 6.57
N ASP A 78 4.17 11.17 7.78
CA ASP A 78 5.01 11.41 8.96
C ASP A 78 5.92 10.22 9.30
N ILE A 79 5.42 9.00 9.13
CA ILE A 79 6.20 7.79 9.37
C ILE A 79 7.12 7.50 8.18
N SER A 80 6.55 7.37 6.97
CA SER A 80 7.30 6.96 5.78
C SER A 80 8.44 7.92 5.42
N GLN A 81 8.28 9.23 5.61
CA GLN A 81 9.34 10.21 5.33
C GLN A 81 10.60 10.01 6.20
N SER A 82 10.45 9.41 7.38
CA SER A 82 11.54 9.15 8.31
C SER A 82 12.31 7.86 7.98
N ILE A 83 11.73 6.98 7.15
CA ILE A 83 12.25 5.65 6.84
C ILE A 83 13.06 5.69 5.55
N LYS A 84 14.39 5.61 5.67
CA LYS A 84 15.33 5.70 4.54
C LYS A 84 15.62 4.33 3.90
N THR A 85 14.57 3.61 3.54
CA THR A 85 14.65 2.31 2.85
C THR A 85 13.82 2.33 1.56
N PRO A 86 14.00 1.35 0.66
CA PRO A 86 13.13 1.19 -0.50
C PRO A 86 11.65 1.07 -0.11
N GLU A 87 11.32 0.30 0.93
CA GLU A 87 9.94 0.08 1.40
C GLU A 87 9.33 1.37 1.96
N GLY A 88 10.11 2.14 2.72
CA GLY A 88 9.70 3.47 3.20
C GLY A 88 9.43 4.43 2.04
N SER A 89 10.32 4.44 1.04
CA SER A 89 10.13 5.22 -0.19
C SER A 89 8.93 4.74 -1.01
N PHE A 90 8.63 3.44 -0.98
CA PHE A 90 7.48 2.85 -1.65
C PHE A 90 6.18 3.37 -1.04
N LEU A 91 6.03 3.28 0.28
CA LEU A 91 4.89 3.84 1.02
C LEU A 91 4.73 5.34 0.76
N HIS A 92 5.83 6.08 0.74
CA HIS A 92 5.85 7.51 0.44
C HIS A 92 5.35 7.80 -0.99
N GLY A 93 5.77 6.99 -1.97
CA GLY A 93 5.31 7.07 -3.35
C GLY A 93 3.81 6.81 -3.48
N ILE A 94 3.28 5.80 -2.80
CA ILE A 94 1.83 5.51 -2.75
C ILE A 94 1.08 6.69 -2.10
N MET A 95 1.58 7.21 -0.99
CA MET A 95 0.99 8.33 -0.27
C MET A 95 0.83 9.55 -1.19
N HIS A 96 1.90 10.00 -1.84
CA HIS A 96 1.84 11.14 -2.77
C HIS A 96 0.95 10.87 -4.00
N ARG A 97 0.88 9.61 -4.47
CA ARG A 97 -0.04 9.25 -5.55
C ARG A 97 -1.48 9.50 -5.13
N ARG A 98 -1.82 9.15 -3.88
CA ARG A 98 -3.16 9.31 -3.32
C ARG A 98 -3.50 10.75 -2.97
N GLU A 99 -2.56 11.56 -2.49
CA GLU A 99 -2.85 12.99 -2.23
C GLU A 99 -3.00 13.82 -3.54
N GLY A 100 -2.52 13.27 -4.66
CA GLY A 100 -2.58 13.90 -5.98
C GLY A 100 -1.30 14.62 -6.41
N ASP A 101 -0.21 14.54 -5.62
CA ASP A 101 1.13 14.95 -6.06
C ASP A 101 1.81 13.82 -6.85
N PHE A 102 1.30 13.59 -8.05
CA PHE A 102 1.82 12.55 -8.94
C PHE A 102 3.29 12.78 -9.34
N GLY A 103 3.76 14.03 -9.37
CA GLY A 103 5.16 14.34 -9.69
C GLY A 103 6.11 13.87 -8.59
N ASN A 104 5.75 14.15 -7.35
CA ASN A 104 6.51 13.71 -6.18
C ASN A 104 6.38 12.20 -5.95
N SER A 105 5.21 11.61 -6.22
CA SER A 105 5.03 10.16 -6.23
C SER A 105 6.07 9.45 -7.12
N LYS A 106 6.26 9.92 -8.37
CA LYS A 106 7.30 9.37 -9.27
C LYS A 106 8.71 9.57 -8.73
N TYR A 107 8.99 10.69 -8.08
CA TYR A 107 10.29 10.92 -7.45
C TYR A 107 10.59 9.85 -6.39
N TRP A 108 9.61 9.51 -5.54
CA TRP A 108 9.78 8.47 -4.52
C TRP A 108 9.85 7.07 -5.10
N PHE A 109 9.06 6.74 -6.13
CA PHE A 109 9.24 5.47 -6.85
C PHE A 109 10.61 5.36 -7.53
N ARG A 110 11.23 6.49 -7.91
CA ARG A 110 12.65 6.49 -8.33
C ARG A 110 13.60 6.14 -7.20
N GLN A 111 13.30 6.52 -5.95
CA GLN A 111 14.09 6.16 -4.78
C GLN A 111 13.94 4.68 -4.40
N VAL A 112 12.79 4.07 -4.71
CA VAL A 112 12.58 2.61 -4.55
C VAL A 112 13.56 1.83 -5.43
N GLY A 113 13.70 2.21 -6.70
CA GLY A 113 14.53 1.48 -7.66
C GLY A 113 13.98 0.08 -7.97
N PRO A 114 14.82 -0.87 -8.43
CA PRO A 114 14.38 -2.25 -8.67
C PRO A 114 13.89 -2.92 -7.39
N HIS A 115 12.66 -3.44 -7.38
CA HIS A 115 12.05 -4.05 -6.20
C HIS A 115 11.23 -5.29 -6.57
N ALA A 116 11.34 -6.37 -5.78
CA ALA A 116 10.65 -7.64 -6.06
C ALA A 116 9.11 -7.51 -6.02
N VAL A 117 8.61 -6.61 -5.17
CA VAL A 117 7.18 -6.28 -5.05
C VAL A 117 6.54 -5.94 -6.40
N TYR A 118 7.23 -5.29 -7.34
CA TYR A 118 6.63 -4.98 -8.64
C TYR A 118 6.24 -6.22 -9.44
N ALA A 119 7.04 -7.29 -9.37
CA ALA A 119 6.71 -8.56 -9.99
C ALA A 119 5.58 -9.28 -9.25
N GLN A 120 5.57 -9.20 -7.91
CA GLN A 120 4.49 -9.77 -7.09
C GLN A 120 3.13 -9.13 -7.41
N ILE A 121 3.10 -7.82 -7.66
CA ILE A 121 1.87 -7.10 -8.02
C ILE A 121 1.35 -7.54 -9.39
N ALA A 122 2.23 -7.68 -10.39
CA ALA A 122 1.86 -8.14 -11.73
C ALA A 122 1.24 -9.56 -11.71
N GLN A 123 1.69 -10.40 -10.77
CA GLN A 123 1.23 -11.78 -10.60
C GLN A 123 0.02 -11.92 -9.65
N ALA A 124 -0.38 -10.85 -8.95
CA ALA A 124 -1.47 -10.89 -8.00
C ALA A 124 -2.85 -11.06 -8.69
N GLY A 125 -3.84 -11.52 -7.91
CA GLY A 125 -5.20 -11.76 -8.41
C GLY A 125 -5.83 -10.53 -9.09
N GLY A 126 -6.43 -10.74 -10.26
CA GLY A 126 -6.97 -9.66 -11.10
C GLY A 126 -5.97 -9.12 -12.14
N GLY A 127 -4.67 -9.39 -11.96
CA GLY A 127 -3.61 -9.04 -12.91
C GLY A 127 -3.36 -7.53 -13.03
N VAL A 128 -2.36 -7.20 -13.83
CA VAL A 128 -2.04 -5.81 -14.24
C VAL A 128 -2.12 -5.77 -15.76
N PRO A 129 -2.81 -4.79 -16.38
CA PRO A 129 -2.83 -4.61 -17.84
C PRO A 129 -1.41 -4.48 -18.43
N GLU A 130 -1.17 -5.00 -19.63
CA GLU A 130 0.16 -4.99 -20.27
C GLU A 130 0.74 -3.56 -20.39
N GLU A 131 -0.11 -2.56 -20.62
CA GLU A 131 0.28 -1.15 -20.72
C GLU A 131 0.79 -0.55 -19.41
N LEU A 132 0.56 -1.21 -18.27
CA LEU A 132 1.07 -0.82 -16.95
C LEU A 132 2.24 -1.69 -16.50
N GLN A 133 2.81 -2.50 -17.40
CA GLN A 133 3.93 -3.38 -17.10
C GLN A 133 5.21 -2.96 -17.84
N ALA A 134 6.34 -3.25 -17.20
CA ALA A 134 7.66 -3.28 -17.82
C ALA A 134 8.34 -4.60 -17.45
N ASP A 135 8.78 -5.35 -18.45
CA ASP A 135 9.47 -6.64 -18.29
C ASP A 135 8.72 -7.66 -17.39
N GLY A 136 7.38 -7.68 -17.45
CA GLY A 136 6.54 -8.59 -16.67
C GLY A 136 6.35 -8.20 -15.19
N ALA A 137 6.75 -6.99 -14.81
CA ALA A 137 6.51 -6.39 -13.50
C ALA A 137 5.68 -5.10 -13.64
N LEU A 138 5.02 -4.65 -12.58
CA LEU A 138 4.33 -3.36 -12.57
C LEU A 138 5.35 -2.23 -12.85
N ASP A 139 5.05 -1.38 -13.84
CA ASP A 139 5.74 -0.10 -14.03
C ASP A 139 5.12 0.95 -13.09
N PRO A 140 5.82 1.40 -12.03
CA PRO A 140 5.26 2.37 -11.10
C PRO A 140 4.95 3.72 -11.75
N TYR A 141 5.68 4.11 -12.80
CA TYR A 141 5.46 5.39 -13.48
C TYR A 141 4.21 5.33 -14.35
N ALA A 142 4.03 4.25 -15.11
CA ALA A 142 2.82 4.00 -15.88
C ALA A 142 1.59 3.91 -14.96
N PHE A 143 1.72 3.25 -13.80
CA PHE A 143 0.63 3.16 -12.84
C PHE A 143 0.27 4.53 -12.23
N VAL A 144 1.25 5.35 -11.88
CA VAL A 144 1.01 6.74 -11.44
C VAL A 144 0.27 7.56 -12.51
N ASP A 145 0.65 7.44 -13.77
CA ASP A 145 -0.01 8.15 -14.88
C ASP A 145 -1.44 7.66 -15.13
N ALA A 146 -1.69 6.36 -14.97
CA ALA A 146 -3.03 5.79 -15.03
C ALA A 146 -3.93 6.30 -13.90
N CYS A 147 -3.42 6.32 -12.66
CA CYS A 147 -4.14 6.90 -11.52
C CYS A 147 -4.43 8.40 -11.72
N GLN A 148 -3.44 9.18 -12.16
CA GLN A 148 -3.61 10.60 -12.48
C GLN A 148 -4.71 10.82 -13.51
N SER A 149 -4.69 10.03 -14.59
CA SER A 149 -5.67 10.12 -15.67
C SER A 149 -7.07 9.76 -15.18
N ALA A 150 -7.20 8.72 -14.35
CA ALA A 150 -8.49 8.31 -13.79
C ALA A 150 -9.08 9.34 -12.83
N VAL A 151 -8.28 9.90 -11.92
CA VAL A 151 -8.69 10.95 -10.98
C VAL A 151 -9.15 12.21 -11.73
N ARG A 152 -8.41 12.63 -12.78
CA ARG A 152 -8.76 13.83 -13.57
C ARG A 152 -9.92 13.60 -14.54
N GLY A 153 -10.00 12.41 -15.12
CA GLY A 153 -10.92 12.07 -16.21
C GLY A 153 -12.25 11.46 -15.79
N LYS A 154 -12.43 11.10 -14.50
CA LYS A 154 -13.60 10.38 -13.98
C LYS A 154 -13.91 9.08 -14.73
N SER A 155 -12.86 8.37 -15.17
CA SER A 155 -13.01 7.03 -15.75
C SER A 155 -13.26 5.99 -14.66
N ASN A 156 -13.55 4.74 -15.05
CA ASN A 156 -13.74 3.66 -14.09
C ASN A 156 -12.44 3.41 -13.30
N ALA A 157 -12.40 3.88 -12.05
CA ALA A 157 -11.26 3.74 -11.16
C ALA A 157 -11.07 2.32 -10.63
N ARG A 158 -12.13 1.49 -10.68
CA ARG A 158 -12.18 0.21 -9.97
C ARG A 158 -11.03 -0.75 -10.28
N PRO A 159 -10.58 -0.92 -11.54
CA PRO A 159 -9.43 -1.77 -11.84
C PRO A 159 -8.13 -1.26 -11.20
N LEU A 160 -7.92 0.06 -11.20
CA LEU A 160 -6.72 0.67 -10.62
C LEU A 160 -6.76 0.61 -9.08
N GLU A 161 -7.94 0.76 -8.47
CA GLU A 161 -8.13 0.56 -7.02
C GLU A 161 -7.78 -0.88 -6.62
N GLN A 162 -8.12 -1.86 -7.46
CA GLN A 162 -7.77 -3.26 -7.23
C GLN A 162 -6.27 -3.50 -7.35
N ILE A 163 -5.59 -2.87 -8.31
CA ILE A 163 -4.12 -2.91 -8.42
C ILE A 163 -3.47 -2.25 -7.21
N GLN A 164 -3.97 -1.09 -6.76
CA GLN A 164 -3.49 -0.41 -5.55
C GLN A 164 -3.65 -1.28 -4.30
N TRP A 165 -4.74 -2.04 -4.20
CA TRP A 165 -4.92 -3.01 -3.12
C TRP A 165 -3.94 -4.18 -3.18
N ASN A 166 -3.64 -4.69 -4.38
CA ASN A 166 -2.60 -5.71 -4.55
C ASN A 166 -1.21 -5.15 -4.24
N GLU A 167 -0.93 -3.90 -4.61
CA GLU A 167 0.31 -3.18 -4.29
C GLU A 167 0.51 -3.05 -2.78
N TRP A 168 -0.52 -2.62 -2.04
CA TRP A 168 -0.47 -2.57 -0.59
C TRP A 168 -0.17 -3.94 0.01
N GLN A 169 -0.90 -4.98 -0.41
CA GLN A 169 -0.72 -6.32 0.14
C GLN A 169 0.66 -6.91 -0.17
N ALA A 170 1.15 -6.75 -1.41
CA ALA A 170 2.46 -7.23 -1.82
C ALA A 170 3.57 -6.57 -0.99
N LEU A 171 3.47 -5.25 -0.78
CA LEU A 171 4.43 -4.53 0.05
C LEU A 171 4.37 -4.97 1.51
N MET A 172 3.17 -5.13 2.09
CA MET A 172 3.06 -5.65 3.46
C MET A 172 3.63 -7.07 3.58
N ALA A 173 3.38 -7.93 2.58
CA ALA A 173 3.88 -9.29 2.55
C ALA A 173 5.42 -9.35 2.50
N ASP A 174 6.04 -8.40 1.81
CA ASP A 174 7.50 -8.27 1.68
C ASP A 174 8.16 -7.69 2.95
N ILE A 175 7.48 -6.77 3.64
CA ILE A 175 7.94 -6.19 4.92
C ILE A 175 7.96 -7.24 6.05
N LEU A 176 6.96 -8.12 6.06
CA LEU A 176 6.83 -9.16 7.08
C LEU A 176 7.94 -10.22 6.91
N PRO A 177 8.47 -10.78 8.01
CA PRO A 177 9.56 -11.75 7.93
C PRO A 177 9.17 -12.96 7.07
N SER A 178 10.07 -13.44 6.22
CA SER A 178 9.89 -14.75 5.58
C SER A 178 9.99 -15.86 6.63
N GLU A 179 9.19 -16.92 6.47
CA GLU A 179 9.25 -18.13 7.34
C GLU A 179 10.62 -18.81 7.34
#